data_AF-A0A1M3NCX5-F1
#
_entry.id   AF-A0A1M3NCX5-F1
#
_cell.length_a   1.000
_cell.length_b   1.000
_cell.length_c   1.000
_cell.angle_alpha   90.00
_cell.angle_beta   90.00
_cell.angle_gamma   90.00
#
_symmetry.space_group_name_H-M   'P 1'
#
loop_
_entity.id
_entity.type
_entity.pdbx_description
1 polymer ?
#
loop_
_entity_poly.entity_id
_entity_poly.type
_entity_poly.pdbx_seq_one_letter_code
_entity_poly.pdbx_strand_id
1 'polypeptide(L)'
;MKRTFVVLLVAFTGFAVASAQGGCGSETSNDAVADASVEGGNGGFNNGTTDGGPGSEDGSSGYNSGDGAPGTCVPLVLADGTSPQCANCIDDDGDGLIDGADFECAGPHDNDEKTFGTGIPGDNQDACKQDCFFDGNSGAGDDRCEWNLKCDPKATTGACTYDPNYKNCPATQQDQCVKFCAKLAPNGCDCFGCCNVQLPGGGSKDVRLSSTCSIADIDDPVKCPPCTPVADCQNPCDRCELCVGKTSIPADCAASSTDGGSGQTCSTGPVCNANTPCPAGSYCVTGCCVPTTVVK
;
A
#
# COMPACT_ATOMS: atom_id res chain seq x y z
N MET A 1 -5.41 0.03 -63.44
CA MET A 1 -5.85 1.43 -63.69
C MET A 1 -6.87 1.75 -62.60
N LYS A 2 -6.78 2.74 -61.71
CA LYS A 2 -6.03 4.00 -61.60
C LYS A 2 -5.66 4.19 -60.11
N ARG A 3 -4.49 4.78 -59.90
CA ARG A 3 -3.97 5.29 -58.63
C ARG A 3 -4.65 6.64 -58.34
N THR A 4 -4.99 6.91 -57.08
CA THR A 4 -5.18 8.30 -56.60
C THR A 4 -4.57 8.42 -55.21
N PHE A 5 -3.36 9.00 -55.18
CA PHE A 5 -2.73 9.55 -53.99
C PHE A 5 -3.42 10.87 -53.65
N VAL A 6 -3.80 11.08 -52.39
CA VAL A 6 -4.13 12.41 -51.87
C VAL A 6 -3.08 12.73 -50.81
N VAL A 7 -2.17 13.62 -51.18
CA VAL A 7 -1.22 14.31 -50.31
C VAL A 7 -1.96 15.50 -49.72
N LEU A 8 -2.01 15.62 -48.39
CA LEU A 8 -2.48 16.85 -47.73
C LEU A 8 -1.37 17.40 -46.83
N LEU A 9 -1.13 18.69 -47.02
CA LEU A 9 -0.05 19.51 -46.47
C LEU A 9 0.03 19.53 -44.94
N VAL A 10 1.26 19.45 -44.43
CA VAL A 10 1.64 19.89 -43.09
C VAL A 10 1.95 21.38 -43.14
N ALA A 11 1.17 22.20 -42.42
CA ALA A 11 1.44 23.62 -42.21
C ALA A 11 2.24 23.79 -40.91
N PHE A 12 3.54 24.08 -41.03
CA PHE A 12 4.39 24.55 -39.94
C PHE A 12 4.20 26.06 -39.78
N THR A 13 3.65 26.48 -38.64
CA THR A 13 3.72 27.87 -38.19
C THR A 13 4.56 27.92 -36.91
N GLY A 14 5.82 28.35 -37.06
CA GLY A 14 6.64 28.80 -35.95
C GLY A 14 6.43 30.30 -35.74
N PHE A 15 6.32 30.75 -34.49
CA PHE A 15 6.62 32.13 -34.12
C PHE A 15 7.13 32.25 -32.67
N ALA A 16 8.40 32.64 -32.59
CA ALA A 16 9.15 33.37 -31.57
C ALA A 16 8.75 33.29 -30.08
N VAL A 17 9.67 32.73 -29.28
CA VAL A 17 9.80 33.03 -27.84
C VAL A 17 11.05 33.92 -27.67
N ALA A 18 10.86 35.07 -27.04
CA ALA A 18 11.90 36.07 -26.82
C ALA A 18 12.88 35.63 -25.72
N SER A 19 14.17 35.66 -26.02
CA SER A 19 15.28 35.53 -25.08
C SER A 19 15.67 36.90 -24.52
N ALA A 20 15.54 37.11 -23.21
CA ALA A 20 16.18 38.22 -22.51
C ALA A 20 17.52 37.75 -21.94
N GLN A 21 18.61 38.26 -22.51
CA GLN A 21 19.94 38.22 -21.93
C GLN A 21 20.08 39.38 -20.93
N GLY A 22 20.51 39.07 -19.71
CA GLY A 22 21.14 40.02 -18.80
C GLY A 22 22.40 39.35 -18.25
N GLY A 23 23.55 39.65 -18.87
CA GLY A 23 24.85 39.23 -18.40
C GLY A 23 25.54 40.32 -17.58
N CYS A 24 26.51 39.91 -16.76
CA CYS A 24 27.89 40.42 -16.68
C CYS A 24 28.42 40.32 -15.23
N GLY A 25 29.63 39.79 -15.07
CA GLY A 25 30.51 40.14 -13.95
C GLY A 25 31.29 38.99 -13.32
N SER A 26 32.46 38.70 -13.89
CA SER A 26 33.63 38.03 -13.30
C SER A 26 34.11 38.74 -12.01
N GLU A 27 34.92 38.17 -11.10
CA GLU A 27 36.31 37.72 -11.23
C GLU A 27 36.71 36.90 -9.98
N THR A 28 37.76 36.10 -10.15
CA THR A 28 38.52 35.36 -9.13
C THR A 28 39.13 36.25 -8.02
N SER A 29 39.19 35.75 -6.79
CA SER A 29 40.32 36.01 -5.87
C SER A 29 40.43 34.91 -4.82
N ASN A 30 41.63 34.32 -4.77
CA ASN A 30 42.10 33.47 -3.69
C ASN A 30 42.39 34.36 -2.48
N ASP A 31 41.98 33.95 -1.28
CA ASP A 31 42.69 34.32 -0.05
C ASP A 31 42.69 33.12 0.89
N ALA A 32 43.90 32.61 1.12
CA ALA A 32 44.22 31.72 2.21
C ALA A 32 44.56 32.55 3.43
N VAL A 33 43.94 32.25 4.58
CA VAL A 33 44.54 32.50 5.90
C VAL A 33 44.21 31.34 6.84
N ALA A 34 45.22 30.98 7.62
CA ALA A 34 45.39 29.71 8.30
C ALA A 34 44.87 29.67 9.75
N ASP A 35 44.79 28.43 10.22
CA ASP A 35 45.13 27.92 11.57
C ASP A 35 44.31 28.38 12.79
N ALA A 36 43.65 27.39 13.40
CA ALA A 36 43.86 27.10 14.82
C ALA A 36 43.62 25.61 15.10
N SER A 37 44.73 24.89 15.32
CA SER A 37 44.81 23.59 16.00
C SER A 37 44.09 23.59 17.36
N VAL A 38 43.41 22.49 17.68
CA VAL A 38 43.32 21.97 19.06
C VAL A 38 43.62 20.47 19.02
N GLU A 39 44.81 20.14 19.52
CA GLU A 39 45.26 18.79 19.88
C GLU A 39 44.78 18.42 21.28
N GLY A 40 44.53 17.12 21.50
CA GLY A 40 44.81 16.46 22.78
C GLY A 40 43.64 15.73 23.46
N GLY A 41 43.74 14.40 23.57
CA GLY A 41 43.00 13.66 24.60
C GLY A 41 42.78 12.16 24.38
N ASN A 42 43.86 11.38 24.35
CA ASN A 42 43.84 9.91 24.33
C ASN A 42 43.36 9.34 25.69
N GLY A 43 42.61 8.23 25.69
CA GLY A 43 42.24 7.50 26.91
C GLY A 43 41.41 6.23 26.63
N GLY A 44 42.09 5.12 26.33
CA GLY A 44 41.45 3.82 26.15
C GLY A 44 41.25 3.03 27.44
N PHE A 45 40.33 2.07 27.43
CA PHE A 45 40.39 0.82 28.19
C PHE A 45 39.70 -0.31 27.41
N ASN A 46 40.43 -1.40 27.19
CA ASN A 46 39.94 -2.67 26.70
C ASN A 46 39.22 -3.44 27.82
N ASN A 47 38.18 -4.19 27.48
CA ASN A 47 37.94 -5.51 28.07
C ASN A 47 37.32 -6.43 27.00
N GLY A 48 38.05 -7.47 26.61
CA GLY A 48 37.50 -8.58 25.84
C GLY A 48 37.08 -9.70 26.78
N THR A 49 36.10 -10.52 26.39
CA THR A 49 36.19 -11.99 26.17
C THR A 49 34.82 -12.47 25.64
N THR A 50 34.86 -13.57 24.91
CA THR A 50 33.98 -14.09 23.86
C THR A 50 32.82 -14.97 24.34
N ASP A 51 31.75 -15.06 23.51
CA ASP A 51 31.24 -16.28 22.82
C ASP A 51 29.70 -16.39 22.76
N GLY A 52 29.18 -16.54 21.53
CA GLY A 52 27.97 -17.33 21.26
C GLY A 52 26.73 -16.63 20.67
N GLY A 53 26.78 -16.17 19.41
CA GLY A 53 25.62 -16.26 18.49
C GLY A 53 25.47 -17.69 17.94
N PRO A 54 24.35 -18.07 17.27
CA PRO A 54 23.79 -17.35 16.12
C PRO A 54 22.26 -17.17 16.22
N GLY A 55 21.56 -16.41 15.39
CA GLY A 55 21.90 -15.63 14.21
C GLY A 55 20.69 -14.75 13.91
N SER A 56 20.97 -13.46 13.73
CA SER A 56 20.04 -12.47 13.19
C SER A 56 20.04 -12.67 11.67
N GLU A 57 18.88 -12.81 11.06
CA GLU A 57 18.70 -12.66 9.62
C GLU A 57 17.70 -11.54 9.35
N ASP A 58 18.09 -10.66 8.44
CA ASP A 58 17.40 -9.46 7.97
C ASP A 58 16.01 -9.78 7.39
N GLY A 59 15.00 -8.95 7.69
CA GLY A 59 13.72 -9.06 7.00
C GLY A 59 12.62 -8.11 7.47
N SER A 60 12.41 -7.04 6.72
CA SER A 60 11.19 -6.23 6.62
C SER A 60 10.79 -5.31 7.79
N SER A 61 10.11 -4.23 7.41
CA SER A 61 10.00 -2.98 8.13
C SER A 61 8.55 -2.54 8.29
N GLY A 62 7.87 -3.01 9.34
CA GLY A 62 6.53 -2.54 9.72
C GLY A 62 6.61 -1.48 10.81
N TYR A 63 6.39 -0.19 10.50
CA TYR A 63 6.49 0.85 11.54
C TYR A 63 5.62 2.08 11.28
N ASN A 64 4.92 2.49 12.35
CA ASN A 64 4.49 3.86 12.60
C ASN A 64 4.89 4.34 13.99
N SER A 65 5.10 5.65 14.10
CA SER A 65 5.59 6.38 15.27
C SER A 65 4.60 7.45 15.63
N GLY A 66 4.14 7.36 16.87
CA GLY A 66 4.03 8.53 17.73
C GLY A 66 5.20 8.51 18.71
N ASP A 67 6.00 9.57 18.68
CA ASP A 67 6.87 10.10 19.74
C ASP A 67 7.71 9.12 20.58
N GLY A 68 8.86 8.66 20.04
CA GLY A 68 9.97 8.16 20.86
C GLY A 68 10.84 7.08 20.21
N ALA A 69 11.96 7.51 19.62
CA ALA A 69 13.03 6.71 19.00
C ALA A 69 12.70 5.99 17.66
N PRO A 70 13.57 6.10 16.63
CA PRO A 70 13.41 5.37 15.37
C PRO A 70 13.55 3.85 15.60
N GLY A 71 12.62 3.06 15.06
CA GLY A 71 12.73 1.60 15.00
C GLY A 71 12.01 0.80 16.10
N THR A 72 11.01 1.36 16.79
CA THR A 72 10.15 0.57 17.69
C THR A 72 8.73 0.57 17.14
N CYS A 73 8.17 -0.61 16.86
CA CYS A 73 6.76 -0.73 16.49
C CYS A 73 5.88 -0.30 17.68
N VAL A 74 4.82 0.46 17.39
CA VAL A 74 3.84 0.91 18.40
C VAL A 74 2.49 0.27 18.07
N PRO A 75 1.92 -0.53 18.98
CA PRO A 75 0.66 -1.21 18.69
C PRO A 75 -0.49 -0.20 18.61
N LEU A 76 -1.41 -0.43 17.68
CA LEU A 76 -2.71 0.21 17.68
C LEU A 76 -3.51 -0.34 18.87
N VAL A 77 -4.00 0.55 19.73
CA VAL A 77 -4.88 0.18 20.83
C VAL A 77 -6.27 0.75 20.55
N LEU A 78 -7.25 -0.14 20.39
CA LEU A 78 -8.65 0.23 20.16
C LEU A 78 -9.29 0.80 21.43
N ALA A 79 -10.48 1.38 21.26
CA ALA A 79 -11.21 2.00 22.37
C ALA A 79 -11.60 1.01 23.49
N ASP A 80 -11.68 -0.28 23.19
CA ASP A 80 -11.95 -1.35 24.16
C ASP A 80 -10.68 -1.89 24.85
N GLY A 81 -9.50 -1.34 24.51
CA GLY A 81 -8.21 -1.73 25.06
C GLY A 81 -7.56 -2.94 24.39
N THR A 82 -8.13 -3.47 23.32
CA THR A 82 -7.53 -4.54 22.50
C THR A 82 -6.61 -3.98 21.42
N SER A 83 -5.73 -4.83 20.90
CA SER A 83 -4.87 -4.52 19.75
C SER A 83 -5.13 -5.55 18.66
N PRO A 84 -5.50 -5.13 17.43
CA PRO A 84 -5.72 -6.04 16.31
C PRO A 84 -4.43 -6.75 15.93
N GLN A 85 -4.51 -8.00 15.47
CA GLN A 85 -3.35 -8.80 15.04
C GLN A 85 -2.49 -8.06 14.01
N CYS A 86 -3.13 -7.43 13.03
CA CYS A 86 -2.42 -6.68 11.98
C CYS A 86 -1.87 -5.31 12.41
N ALA A 87 -1.88 -5.00 13.70
CA ALA A 87 -1.37 -3.76 14.24
C ALA A 87 -0.91 -3.87 15.71
N ASN A 88 -0.53 -5.04 16.20
CA ASN A 88 -0.13 -5.23 17.60
C ASN A 88 1.38 -5.42 17.80
N CYS A 89 2.18 -5.33 16.73
CA CYS A 89 3.63 -5.50 16.73
C CYS A 89 4.11 -6.91 17.05
N ILE A 90 3.27 -7.91 16.80
CA ILE A 90 3.55 -9.32 16.98
C ILE A 90 3.33 -10.00 15.63
N ASP A 91 4.16 -10.99 15.32
CA ASP A 91 3.91 -11.96 14.25
C ASP A 91 2.98 -13.03 14.85
N ASP A 92 1.66 -12.83 14.75
CA ASP A 92 0.63 -13.69 15.36
C ASP A 92 0.46 -15.01 14.60
N ASP A 93 0.84 -15.06 13.32
CA ASP A 93 0.67 -16.22 12.45
C ASP A 93 1.95 -17.08 12.31
N GLY A 94 3.10 -16.50 12.62
CA GLY A 94 4.41 -17.12 12.72
C GLY A 94 5.17 -17.26 11.40
N ASP A 95 4.81 -16.49 10.37
CA ASP A 95 5.42 -16.55 9.03
C ASP A 95 6.70 -15.70 8.89
N GLY A 96 6.99 -14.87 9.90
CA GLY A 96 8.15 -13.98 9.98
C GLY A 96 7.93 -12.58 9.42
N LEU A 97 6.72 -12.25 8.96
CA LEU A 97 6.26 -10.89 8.69
C LEU A 97 5.50 -10.37 9.92
N ILE A 98 5.37 -9.05 10.03
CA ILE A 98 4.72 -8.41 11.20
C ILE A 98 3.76 -7.35 10.68
N ASP A 99 2.50 -7.44 11.12
CA ASP A 99 1.46 -6.43 10.94
C ASP A 99 1.30 -6.01 9.46
N GLY A 100 1.29 -4.70 9.15
CA GLY A 100 1.16 -4.18 7.78
C GLY A 100 2.34 -4.48 6.83
N ALA A 101 3.38 -5.20 7.29
CA ALA A 101 4.39 -5.80 6.42
C ALA A 101 4.01 -7.22 5.97
N ASP A 102 3.11 -7.88 6.70
CA ASP A 102 2.42 -9.11 6.32
C ASP A 102 1.47 -8.81 5.15
N PHE A 103 1.37 -9.76 4.21
CA PHE A 103 0.48 -9.62 3.05
C PHE A 103 -0.97 -9.86 3.41
N GLU A 104 -1.22 -10.71 4.40
CA GLU A 104 -2.53 -11.13 4.85
C GLU A 104 -3.26 -9.97 5.53
N CYS A 105 -2.50 -9.01 6.10
CA CYS A 105 -3.00 -7.79 6.68
C CYS A 105 -3.44 -6.75 5.63
N ALA A 106 -4.74 -6.68 5.39
CA ALA A 106 -5.36 -5.76 4.44
C ALA A 106 -5.56 -4.34 5.03
N GLY A 107 -5.62 -4.23 6.36
CA GLY A 107 -5.81 -2.98 7.09
C GLY A 107 -5.44 -3.10 8.58
N PRO A 108 -5.37 -1.95 9.27
CA PRO A 108 -4.86 -1.90 10.65
C PRO A 108 -5.85 -2.37 11.72
N HIS A 109 -7.13 -2.49 11.37
CA HIS A 109 -8.15 -2.98 12.28
C HIS A 109 -8.34 -4.50 12.14
N ASP A 110 -7.63 -5.12 11.21
CA ASP A 110 -7.76 -6.54 10.96
C ASP A 110 -7.19 -7.34 12.13
N ASN A 111 -7.98 -8.31 12.58
CA ASN A 111 -7.68 -9.19 13.69
C ASN A 111 -7.51 -10.65 13.22
N ASP A 112 -7.00 -10.81 12.00
CA ASP A 112 -6.61 -12.08 11.40
C ASP A 112 -5.38 -11.82 10.52
N GLU A 113 -4.19 -12.06 11.06
CA GLU A 113 -2.92 -11.97 10.31
C GLU A 113 -2.66 -13.23 9.47
N LYS A 114 -3.46 -14.29 9.64
CA LYS A 114 -3.21 -15.58 8.99
C LYS A 114 -3.85 -15.72 7.60
N THR A 115 -4.86 -14.91 7.34
CA THR A 115 -5.63 -14.97 6.09
C THR A 115 -5.97 -13.55 5.65
N PHE A 116 -6.38 -13.38 4.40
CA PHE A 116 -6.89 -12.10 3.89
C PHE A 116 -8.28 -11.73 4.47
N GLY A 117 -8.71 -12.35 5.57
CA GLY A 117 -9.92 -11.96 6.28
C GLY A 117 -9.64 -10.80 7.22
N THR A 118 -10.64 -9.97 7.49
CA THR A 118 -10.48 -8.90 8.48
C THR A 118 -10.51 -9.43 9.92
N GLY A 119 -11.08 -10.61 10.17
CA GLY A 119 -11.26 -11.14 11.53
C GLY A 119 -12.21 -10.31 12.42
N ILE A 120 -12.82 -9.24 11.89
CA ILE A 120 -13.72 -8.34 12.61
C ILE A 120 -15.11 -8.98 12.71
N PRO A 121 -15.66 -9.23 13.91
CA PRO A 121 -16.99 -9.80 14.05
C PRO A 121 -18.05 -8.92 13.42
N GLY A 122 -18.82 -9.47 12.49
CA GLY A 122 -19.90 -8.74 11.85
C GLY A 122 -19.51 -8.01 10.58
N ASP A 123 -18.23 -7.99 10.20
CA ASP A 123 -17.74 -7.44 8.94
C ASP A 123 -17.93 -8.42 7.76
N ASN A 124 -18.14 -7.89 6.55
CA ASN A 124 -18.39 -8.60 5.29
C ASN A 124 -19.40 -9.77 5.40
N GLN A 125 -20.42 -9.64 6.25
CA GLN A 125 -21.34 -10.74 6.58
C GLN A 125 -22.40 -11.04 5.52
N ASP A 126 -22.68 -10.08 4.62
CA ASP A 126 -23.59 -10.36 3.52
C ASP A 126 -22.86 -11.23 2.50
N ALA A 127 -23.33 -12.47 2.38
CA ALA A 127 -22.72 -13.46 1.51
C ALA A 127 -22.52 -12.96 0.07
N CYS A 128 -23.42 -12.10 -0.44
CA CYS A 128 -23.36 -11.63 -1.83
C CYS A 128 -23.20 -10.12 -1.98
N LYS A 129 -23.44 -9.32 -0.94
CA LYS A 129 -23.29 -7.86 -1.00
C LYS A 129 -21.98 -7.47 -0.34
N GLN A 130 -21.23 -6.61 -1.00
CA GLN A 130 -20.00 -6.02 -0.48
C GLN A 130 -20.22 -4.52 -0.33
N ASP A 131 -19.80 -4.01 0.80
CA ASP A 131 -19.60 -2.60 1.16
C ASP A 131 -18.10 -2.26 1.00
N CYS A 132 -17.65 -1.15 1.59
CA CYS A 132 -16.24 -0.84 1.63
C CYS A 132 -15.49 -1.83 2.53
N PHE A 133 -14.80 -2.79 1.91
CA PHE A 133 -14.10 -3.86 2.63
C PHE A 133 -13.10 -3.38 3.69
N PHE A 134 -12.53 -2.18 3.49
CA PHE A 134 -11.43 -1.64 4.30
C PHE A 134 -11.89 -0.64 5.36
N ASP A 135 -13.19 -0.48 5.60
CA ASP A 135 -13.72 0.47 6.58
C ASP A 135 -13.98 -0.13 7.98
N GLY A 136 -13.85 -1.45 8.11
CA GLY A 136 -13.97 -2.15 9.39
C GLY A 136 -15.39 -2.19 9.95
N ASN A 137 -16.42 -1.96 9.14
CA ASN A 137 -17.81 -2.18 9.52
C ASN A 137 -18.58 -2.95 8.45
N SER A 138 -19.87 -3.20 8.70
CA SER A 138 -20.75 -3.84 7.71
C SER A 138 -22.03 -3.07 7.47
N GLY A 139 -22.43 -3.08 6.21
CA GLY A 139 -23.59 -2.42 5.65
C GLY A 139 -23.25 -1.05 5.07
N ALA A 140 -23.92 -0.70 3.97
CA ALA A 140 -23.69 0.53 3.21
C ALA A 140 -24.08 1.86 3.91
N GLY A 141 -24.31 1.85 5.23
CA GLY A 141 -25.05 2.90 5.95
C GLY A 141 -24.37 4.26 5.97
N ASP A 142 -23.04 4.26 6.00
CA ASP A 142 -22.14 5.41 6.10
C ASP A 142 -21.35 5.66 4.81
N ASP A 143 -21.02 4.62 4.06
CA ASP A 143 -20.25 4.69 2.81
C ASP A 143 -21.11 4.73 1.52
N ARG A 144 -22.36 4.23 1.57
CA ARG A 144 -23.24 3.95 0.41
C ARG A 144 -22.64 3.00 -0.63
N CYS A 145 -21.65 2.20 -0.28
CA CYS A 145 -21.06 1.21 -1.18
C CYS A 145 -22.02 0.03 -1.36
N GLU A 146 -22.29 -0.33 -2.61
CA GLU A 146 -23.11 -1.48 -2.93
C GLU A 146 -22.58 -2.16 -4.18
N TRP A 147 -21.82 -3.23 -3.95
CA TRP A 147 -21.42 -4.18 -4.97
C TRP A 147 -22.06 -5.53 -4.68
N ASN A 148 -22.52 -6.23 -5.72
CA ASN A 148 -23.01 -7.60 -5.55
C ASN A 148 -22.07 -8.57 -6.26
N LEU A 149 -21.65 -9.63 -5.58
CA LEU A 149 -20.75 -10.64 -6.14
C LEU A 149 -21.34 -11.35 -7.36
N LYS A 150 -22.67 -11.38 -7.51
CA LYS A 150 -23.34 -11.90 -8.72
C LYS A 150 -23.07 -11.06 -9.97
N CYS A 151 -22.51 -9.86 -9.82
CA CYS A 151 -22.10 -8.99 -10.91
C CYS A 151 -20.71 -9.31 -11.44
N ASP A 152 -19.91 -10.10 -10.72
CA ASP A 152 -18.54 -10.43 -11.09
C ASP A 152 -18.50 -11.71 -11.95
N PRO A 153 -18.08 -11.64 -13.24
CA PRO A 153 -17.99 -12.80 -14.11
C PRO A 153 -17.04 -13.90 -13.63
N LYS A 154 -16.11 -13.59 -12.72
CA LYS A 154 -15.16 -14.56 -12.15
C LYS A 154 -15.68 -15.24 -10.89
N ALA A 155 -16.77 -14.74 -10.28
CA ALA A 155 -17.45 -15.41 -9.18
C ALA A 155 -18.13 -16.71 -9.68
N THR A 156 -17.38 -17.81 -9.69
CA THR A 156 -17.81 -19.09 -10.30
C THR A 156 -18.08 -20.18 -9.27
N THR A 157 -17.75 -19.91 -8.01
CA THR A 157 -17.89 -20.81 -6.85
C THR A 157 -18.68 -20.12 -5.73
N GLY A 158 -19.18 -20.88 -4.77
CA GLY A 158 -19.88 -20.35 -3.61
C GLY A 158 -21.36 -19.98 -3.83
N ALA A 159 -21.95 -19.28 -2.85
CA ALA A 159 -23.37 -18.96 -2.82
C ALA A 159 -23.78 -17.83 -3.81
N CYS A 160 -22.80 -17.10 -4.34
CA CYS A 160 -22.99 -15.86 -5.08
C CYS A 160 -22.34 -15.92 -6.45
N THR A 161 -22.54 -17.04 -7.14
CA THR A 161 -22.08 -17.22 -8.52
C THR A 161 -22.64 -16.13 -9.43
N TYR A 162 -21.83 -15.71 -10.40
CA TYR A 162 -22.18 -14.77 -11.45
C TYR A 162 -23.56 -15.06 -12.05
N ASP A 163 -24.40 -14.03 -12.12
CA ASP A 163 -25.70 -14.09 -12.79
C ASP A 163 -25.80 -12.92 -13.80
N PRO A 164 -25.68 -13.21 -15.11
CA PRO A 164 -25.77 -12.16 -16.14
C PRO A 164 -27.16 -11.50 -16.21
N ASN A 165 -28.18 -12.08 -15.57
CA ASN A 165 -29.52 -11.51 -15.50
C ASN A 165 -29.76 -10.68 -14.22
N TYR A 166 -28.83 -10.69 -13.27
CA TYR A 166 -28.92 -9.88 -12.06
C TYR A 166 -28.91 -8.39 -12.44
N LYS A 167 -29.87 -7.64 -11.92
CA LYS A 167 -30.16 -6.27 -12.39
C LYS A 167 -29.42 -5.17 -11.64
N ASN A 168 -28.87 -5.47 -10.47
CA ASN A 168 -28.21 -4.47 -9.62
C ASN A 168 -26.68 -4.54 -9.77
N CYS A 169 -26.21 -4.50 -11.02
CA CYS A 169 -24.81 -4.40 -11.37
C CYS A 169 -24.54 -2.99 -11.93
N PRO A 170 -24.42 -1.98 -11.07
CA PRO A 170 -24.13 -0.64 -11.55
C PRO A 170 -22.78 -0.64 -12.26
N ALA A 171 -22.72 0.01 -13.42
CA ALA A 171 -21.46 0.18 -14.15
C ALA A 171 -20.48 1.07 -13.39
N THR A 172 -21.01 1.97 -12.55
CA THR A 172 -20.25 2.93 -11.77
C THR A 172 -20.77 3.01 -10.35
N GLN A 173 -19.88 3.16 -9.37
CA GLN A 173 -20.26 3.31 -7.97
C GLN A 173 -20.76 4.73 -7.66
N GLN A 174 -21.51 4.88 -6.57
CA GLN A 174 -21.92 6.22 -6.14
C GLN A 174 -20.70 7.05 -5.73
N ASP A 175 -20.70 8.34 -6.04
CA ASP A 175 -19.67 9.30 -5.64
C ASP A 175 -19.29 9.21 -4.15
N GLN A 176 -20.28 8.98 -3.28
CA GLN A 176 -20.04 8.87 -1.84
C GLN A 176 -19.22 7.62 -1.51
N CYS A 177 -19.53 6.48 -2.14
CA CYS A 177 -18.79 5.24 -1.98
C CYS A 177 -17.34 5.41 -2.41
N VAL A 178 -17.12 5.94 -3.62
CA VAL A 178 -15.75 6.15 -4.15
C VAL A 178 -14.96 7.10 -3.25
N LYS A 179 -15.54 8.23 -2.85
CA LYS A 179 -14.87 9.22 -1.97
C LYS A 179 -14.54 8.67 -0.59
N PHE A 180 -15.38 7.77 -0.08
CA PHE A 180 -15.18 7.19 1.23
C PHE A 180 -14.14 6.05 1.19
N CYS A 181 -14.30 5.13 0.25
CA CYS A 181 -13.55 3.88 0.27
C CYS A 181 -12.21 3.94 -0.50
N ALA A 182 -12.10 4.75 -1.56
CA ALA A 182 -10.86 4.78 -2.36
C ALA A 182 -9.62 5.27 -1.59
N LYS A 183 -9.80 6.01 -0.49
CA LYS A 183 -8.73 6.42 0.43
C LYS A 183 -8.33 5.33 1.43
N LEU A 184 -9.12 4.27 1.54
CA LEU A 184 -8.91 3.13 2.44
C LEU A 184 -8.38 1.92 1.67
N ALA A 185 -8.82 1.74 0.41
CA ALA A 185 -8.35 0.67 -0.45
C ALA A 185 -6.82 0.75 -0.67
N PRO A 186 -6.06 -0.26 -0.21
CA PRO A 186 -4.61 -0.28 -0.37
C PRO A 186 -4.21 -0.48 -1.83
N ASN A 187 -2.94 -0.25 -2.14
CA ASN A 187 -2.44 -0.41 -3.50
C ASN A 187 -2.64 -1.87 -3.96
N GLY A 188 -3.20 -2.01 -5.17
CA GLY A 188 -3.58 -3.30 -5.75
C GLY A 188 -5.03 -3.71 -5.51
N CYS A 189 -5.81 -3.01 -4.69
CA CYS A 189 -7.18 -3.40 -4.34
C CYS A 189 -8.25 -2.45 -4.90
N ASP A 190 -9.45 -2.99 -5.16
CA ASP A 190 -10.68 -2.20 -5.29
C ASP A 190 -11.37 -2.00 -3.94
N CYS A 191 -12.39 -1.14 -3.87
CA CYS A 191 -13.14 -0.89 -2.62
C CYS A 191 -13.73 -2.13 -1.95
N PHE A 192 -13.99 -3.18 -2.71
CA PHE A 192 -14.82 -4.30 -2.30
C PHE A 192 -13.96 -5.51 -1.91
N GLY A 193 -12.64 -5.35 -1.81
CA GLY A 193 -11.71 -6.41 -1.44
C GLY A 193 -11.30 -7.31 -2.61
N CYS A 194 -11.44 -6.90 -3.87
CA CYS A 194 -10.77 -7.57 -4.98
C CYS A 194 -9.37 -7.01 -5.16
N CYS A 195 -8.35 -7.82 -4.90
CA CYS A 195 -6.96 -7.38 -4.88
C CYS A 195 -6.10 -8.14 -5.88
N ASN A 196 -5.21 -7.41 -6.56
CA ASN A 196 -4.13 -7.95 -7.38
C ASN A 196 -2.96 -8.35 -6.48
N VAL A 197 -3.06 -9.53 -5.86
CA VAL A 197 -2.07 -10.07 -4.94
C VAL A 197 -0.82 -10.49 -5.73
N GLN A 198 0.34 -9.94 -5.37
CA GLN A 198 1.61 -10.37 -5.95
C GLN A 198 2.08 -11.68 -5.33
N LEU A 199 2.60 -12.60 -6.15
CA LEU A 199 2.98 -13.93 -5.71
C LEU A 199 4.46 -14.04 -5.34
N PRO A 200 4.81 -14.84 -4.31
CA PRO A 200 6.19 -15.27 -4.07
C PRO A 200 6.75 -15.96 -5.33
N GLY A 201 7.84 -15.43 -5.88
CA GLY A 201 8.44 -15.96 -7.13
C GLY A 201 7.96 -15.27 -8.42
N GLY A 202 7.06 -14.28 -8.31
CA GLY A 202 6.66 -13.39 -9.40
C GLY A 202 5.31 -13.74 -10.04
N GLY A 203 4.71 -12.73 -10.68
CA GLY A 203 3.33 -12.78 -11.17
C GLY A 203 2.33 -12.27 -10.14
N SER A 204 1.05 -12.22 -10.52
CA SER A 204 -0.04 -11.78 -9.65
C SER A 204 -1.36 -12.44 -9.97
N LYS A 205 -2.29 -12.42 -9.01
CA LYS A 205 -3.66 -12.93 -9.15
C LYS A 205 -4.67 -11.94 -8.58
N ASP A 206 -5.77 -11.76 -9.28
CA ASP A 206 -6.93 -11.05 -8.75
C ASP A 206 -7.77 -12.01 -7.90
N VAL A 207 -7.73 -11.84 -6.58
CA VAL A 207 -8.48 -12.65 -5.62
C VAL A 207 -9.34 -11.78 -4.73
N ARG A 208 -10.50 -12.29 -4.35
CA ARG A 208 -11.35 -11.67 -3.34
C ARG A 208 -10.77 -12.00 -1.97
N LEU A 209 -10.42 -10.97 -1.21
CA LEU A 209 -9.98 -11.10 0.17
C LEU A 209 -11.10 -11.76 1.00
N SER A 210 -10.73 -12.75 1.81
CA SER A 210 -11.65 -13.54 2.62
C SER A 210 -10.90 -14.34 3.68
N SER A 211 -11.59 -14.74 4.74
CA SER A 211 -11.03 -15.54 5.84
C SER A 211 -10.67 -16.98 5.47
N THR A 212 -10.91 -17.39 4.23
CA THR A 212 -10.49 -18.70 3.72
C THR A 212 -9.28 -18.62 2.81
N CYS A 213 -8.85 -17.42 2.43
CA CYS A 213 -7.79 -17.19 1.46
C CYS A 213 -6.53 -16.68 2.16
N SER A 214 -5.39 -17.26 1.84
CA SER A 214 -4.06 -16.75 2.23
C SER A 214 -3.10 -16.93 1.07
N ILE A 215 -1.88 -16.40 1.17
CA ILE A 215 -0.86 -16.56 0.15
C ILE A 215 -0.51 -18.03 -0.09
N ALA A 216 -0.57 -18.86 0.96
CA ALA A 216 -0.32 -20.30 0.88
C ALA A 216 -1.41 -21.06 0.08
N ASP A 217 -2.63 -20.53 0.07
CA ASP A 217 -3.81 -21.12 -0.55
C ASP A 217 -4.23 -20.41 -1.86
N ILE A 218 -3.42 -19.45 -2.35
CA ILE A 218 -3.73 -18.53 -3.46
C ILE A 218 -4.08 -19.22 -4.80
N ASP A 219 -3.74 -20.49 -4.95
CA ASP A 219 -4.05 -21.31 -6.12
C ASP A 219 -5.37 -22.09 -6.00
N ASP A 220 -5.99 -22.15 -4.82
CA ASP A 220 -7.26 -22.83 -4.60
C ASP A 220 -8.43 -21.84 -4.82
N PRO A 221 -9.20 -21.94 -5.93
CA PRO A 221 -10.28 -21.00 -6.25
C PRO A 221 -11.52 -21.15 -5.36
N VAL A 222 -11.55 -22.14 -4.47
CA VAL A 222 -12.61 -22.29 -3.45
C VAL A 222 -12.23 -21.52 -2.20
N LYS A 223 -10.95 -21.56 -1.82
CA LYS A 223 -10.40 -20.80 -0.68
C LYS A 223 -10.15 -19.34 -1.03
N CYS A 224 -9.64 -19.08 -2.22
CA CYS A 224 -9.30 -17.80 -2.81
C CYS A 224 -10.13 -17.54 -4.07
N PRO A 225 -11.40 -17.11 -3.94
CA PRO A 225 -12.26 -16.89 -5.08
C PRO A 225 -11.65 -15.85 -6.04
N PRO A 226 -11.53 -16.15 -7.35
CA PRO A 226 -11.07 -15.18 -8.31
C PRO A 226 -12.10 -14.05 -8.47
N CYS A 227 -11.63 -12.84 -8.72
CA CYS A 227 -12.50 -11.67 -8.85
C CYS A 227 -12.10 -10.74 -9.99
N THR A 228 -13.04 -9.88 -10.38
CA THR A 228 -12.84 -8.79 -11.33
C THR A 228 -12.84 -7.47 -10.55
N PRO A 229 -11.75 -6.69 -10.57
CA PRO A 229 -11.72 -5.40 -9.89
C PRO A 229 -12.76 -4.43 -10.42
N VAL A 230 -13.42 -3.69 -9.52
CA VAL A 230 -14.34 -2.59 -9.86
C VAL A 230 -13.51 -1.35 -10.18
N ALA A 231 -13.40 -1.03 -11.47
CA ALA A 231 -12.48 -0.01 -11.99
C ALA A 231 -12.66 1.39 -11.38
N ASP A 232 -13.89 1.77 -11.03
CA ASP A 232 -14.22 3.12 -10.53
C ASP A 232 -13.55 3.48 -9.20
N CYS A 233 -13.12 2.48 -8.44
CA CYS A 233 -12.39 2.71 -7.20
C CYS A 233 -11.26 1.72 -6.99
N GLN A 234 -10.73 1.19 -8.08
CA GLN A 234 -9.50 0.41 -8.05
C GLN A 234 -8.33 1.34 -7.76
N ASN A 235 -7.58 1.02 -6.70
CA ASN A 235 -6.24 1.54 -6.48
C ASN A 235 -5.24 0.54 -7.11
N PRO A 236 -4.63 0.85 -8.26
CA PRO A 236 -3.76 -0.10 -8.95
C PRO A 236 -2.50 -0.43 -8.13
N CYS A 237 -1.77 -1.46 -8.56
CA CYS A 237 -0.45 -1.77 -8.01
C CYS A 237 0.62 -1.43 -9.04
N ASP A 238 1.20 -0.23 -8.96
CA ASP A 238 2.22 0.18 -9.91
C ASP A 238 3.60 -0.42 -9.59
N ARG A 239 4.49 -0.40 -10.59
CA ARG A 239 5.84 -1.00 -10.50
C ARG A 239 6.64 -0.52 -9.29
N CYS A 240 6.51 0.76 -8.93
CA CYS A 240 7.23 1.37 -7.83
C CYS A 240 6.41 1.46 -6.54
N GLU A 241 5.30 0.72 -6.44
CA GLU A 241 4.45 0.69 -5.25
C GLU A 241 4.55 -0.65 -4.53
N LEU A 242 4.59 -0.64 -3.21
CA LEU A 242 4.23 -1.76 -2.35
C LEU A 242 2.71 -1.94 -2.42
N CYS A 243 2.29 -3.19 -2.40
CA CYS A 243 0.92 -3.66 -2.59
C CYS A 243 0.76 -4.98 -1.84
N VAL A 244 -0.47 -5.50 -1.74
CA VAL A 244 -0.71 -6.83 -1.18
C VAL A 244 0.14 -7.90 -1.90
N GLY A 245 0.93 -8.66 -1.14
CA GLY A 245 1.86 -9.66 -1.67
C GLY A 245 3.22 -9.13 -2.15
N LYS A 246 3.46 -7.81 -2.14
CA LYS A 246 4.69 -7.18 -2.65
C LYS A 246 5.49 -6.52 -1.53
N THR A 247 6.51 -7.21 -1.02
CA THR A 247 7.39 -6.71 0.06
C THR A 247 8.47 -5.72 -0.36
N SER A 248 8.75 -5.63 -1.66
CA SER A 248 9.87 -4.82 -2.14
C SER A 248 9.55 -4.15 -3.47
N ILE A 249 10.13 -2.97 -3.65
CA ILE A 249 10.10 -2.23 -4.91
C ILE A 249 11.46 -2.34 -5.59
N PRO A 250 11.50 -2.26 -6.94
CA PRO A 250 12.76 -2.24 -7.67
C PRO A 250 13.72 -1.16 -7.16
N ALA A 251 15.03 -1.46 -7.14
CA ALA A 251 16.04 -0.55 -6.60
C ALA A 251 16.09 0.81 -7.31
N ASP A 252 15.75 0.86 -8.61
CA ASP A 252 15.66 2.10 -9.37
C ASP A 252 14.44 2.97 -8.99
N CYS A 253 13.43 2.41 -8.33
CA CYS A 253 12.36 3.17 -7.71
C CYS A 253 12.86 3.90 -6.45
N ALA A 254 13.79 3.31 -5.67
CA ALA A 254 14.29 3.90 -4.42
C ALA A 254 15.11 5.20 -4.62
N ALA A 255 15.62 5.45 -5.82
CA ALA A 255 16.55 6.56 -6.10
C ALA A 255 15.86 7.87 -6.53
N SER A 256 14.52 7.93 -6.63
CA SER A 256 13.81 9.06 -7.25
C SER A 256 13.28 10.13 -6.27
N SER A 257 13.87 10.30 -5.09
CA SER A 257 13.67 11.54 -4.33
C SER A 257 14.96 12.06 -3.71
N THR A 258 15.23 13.34 -3.94
CA THR A 258 16.33 14.10 -3.32
C THR A 258 16.13 14.36 -1.83
N ASP A 259 15.06 13.82 -1.22
CA ASP A 259 14.63 14.10 0.15
C ASP A 259 14.40 12.83 1.00
N GLY A 260 14.99 11.68 0.63
CA GLY A 260 15.03 10.50 1.50
C GLY A 260 13.74 9.67 1.58
N GLY A 261 12.77 9.92 0.69
CA GLY A 261 11.65 9.01 0.44
C GLY A 261 12.01 8.01 -0.65
N SER A 262 12.13 6.73 -0.31
CA SER A 262 12.07 5.62 -1.27
C SER A 262 10.91 5.85 -2.23
N GLY A 263 11.12 5.76 -3.56
CA GLY A 263 10.13 6.16 -4.59
C GLY A 263 8.87 5.29 -4.71
N GLN A 264 8.31 4.90 -3.57
CA GLN A 264 6.91 4.61 -3.31
C GLN A 264 6.06 5.85 -3.57
N THR A 265 4.87 5.65 -4.15
CA THR A 265 3.81 6.65 -4.22
C THR A 265 2.60 6.17 -3.43
N CYS A 266 1.83 7.11 -2.91
CA CYS A 266 0.60 6.84 -2.17
C CYS A 266 -0.53 7.67 -2.77
N SER A 267 -1.63 7.00 -3.11
CA SER A 267 -2.87 7.65 -3.53
C SER A 267 -3.46 8.54 -2.43
N THR A 268 -3.19 8.20 -1.16
CA THR A 268 -3.56 9.01 0.01
C THR A 268 -2.51 8.86 1.10
N GLY A 269 -2.24 9.95 1.83
CA GLY A 269 -1.31 9.97 2.95
C GLY A 269 0.18 10.02 2.55
N PRO A 270 1.08 10.26 3.51
CA PRO A 270 2.51 10.13 3.27
C PRO A 270 2.93 8.67 3.10
N VAL A 271 4.09 8.47 2.47
CA VAL A 271 4.80 7.19 2.45
C VAL A 271 5.24 6.83 3.86
N CYS A 272 5.13 5.56 4.20
CA CYS A 272 5.63 5.01 5.46
C CYS A 272 6.54 3.80 5.27
N ASN A 273 7.46 3.63 6.20
CA ASN A 273 8.40 2.51 6.32
C ASN A 273 9.03 2.53 7.73
N ALA A 274 10.01 1.64 7.99
CA ALA A 274 10.73 1.59 9.27
C ALA A 274 11.27 2.90 9.82
N ASN A 275 11.79 3.70 8.91
CA ASN A 275 12.47 4.93 9.25
C ASN A 275 11.54 6.13 9.07
N THR A 276 10.37 5.94 8.46
CA THR A 276 9.39 6.98 8.15
C THR A 276 8.02 6.55 8.66
N PRO A 277 7.74 6.79 9.93
CA PRO A 277 6.44 6.50 10.51
C PRO A 277 5.29 7.39 10.00
N CYS A 278 4.07 6.86 10.01
CA CYS A 278 2.86 7.66 9.83
C CYS A 278 2.59 8.58 11.01
N PRO A 279 1.94 9.73 10.75
CA PRO A 279 1.46 10.62 11.80
C PRO A 279 0.42 9.93 12.69
N ALA A 280 0.23 10.50 13.89
CA ALA A 280 -0.79 10.06 14.84
C ALA A 280 -2.19 9.97 14.19
N GLY A 281 -2.90 8.88 14.46
CA GLY A 281 -4.21 8.59 13.86
C GLY A 281 -4.14 8.01 12.45
N SER A 282 -3.00 7.46 12.04
CA SER A 282 -2.83 6.72 10.78
C SER A 282 -1.98 5.47 10.96
N TYR A 283 -2.25 4.44 10.16
CA TYR A 283 -1.53 3.18 10.13
C TYR A 283 -0.84 2.95 8.78
N CYS A 284 0.27 2.20 8.75
CA CYS A 284 1.04 1.96 7.54
C CYS A 284 0.51 0.68 6.88
N VAL A 285 -0.10 0.82 5.72
CA VAL A 285 -0.62 -0.31 4.94
C VAL A 285 -0.01 -0.22 3.56
N THR A 286 0.68 -1.28 3.11
CA THR A 286 1.36 -1.31 1.81
C THR A 286 2.28 -0.10 1.57
N GLY A 287 2.98 0.36 2.61
CA GLY A 287 3.90 1.52 2.52
C GLY A 287 3.21 2.89 2.45
N CYS A 288 1.90 2.96 2.71
CA CYS A 288 1.12 4.19 2.69
C CYS A 288 0.34 4.40 3.99
N CYS A 289 0.32 5.63 4.47
CA CYS A 289 -0.42 5.99 5.67
C CYS A 289 -1.91 6.13 5.41
N VAL A 290 -2.69 5.21 5.97
CA VAL A 290 -4.15 5.23 5.93
C VAL A 290 -4.72 5.67 7.29
N PRO A 291 -5.84 6.42 7.36
CA PRO A 291 -6.42 6.84 8.63
C PRO A 291 -6.87 5.65 9.50
N THR A 292 -6.60 5.69 10.81
CA THR A 292 -7.09 4.68 11.77
C THR A 292 -8.47 5.00 12.34
N THR A 293 -9.13 6.05 11.86
CA THR A 293 -10.41 6.52 12.42
C THR A 293 -11.64 5.83 11.83
N VAL A 294 -11.46 4.67 11.20
CA VAL A 294 -12.57 3.91 10.62
C VAL A 294 -12.99 2.82 11.58
N VAL A 295 -13.90 3.20 12.48
CA VAL A 295 -15.01 2.38 12.95
C VAL A 295 -16.11 3.35 13.42
N LYS A 296 -17.28 3.31 12.80
CA LYS A 296 -18.55 3.50 13.51
C LYS A 296 -19.67 2.70 12.90
#